data_AF-Q664L7-F1
#
_entry.id   AF-Q664L7-F1
#
_cell.length_a   1.000
_cell.length_b   1.000
_cell.length_c   1.000
_cell.angle_alpha   90.00
_cell.angle_beta   90.00
_cell.angle_gamma   90.00
#
_symmetry.space_group_name_H-M   'P 1'
#
loop_
_entity.id
_entity.type
_entity.pdbx_description
1 polymer ?
#
loop_
_entity_poly.entity_id
_entity_poly.type
_entity_poly.pdbx_seq_one_letter_code
_entity_poly.pdbx_strand_id
1 'polypeptide(L)'
;MFKINSYKINSYIAVLAMGLAATRLLVIGLLPSSIFASPHLANIERDPFQAVLATSCDSERERLTGWKLHGVVSGGGYQSAWIQRPDATWQRLTLGMRLVSEWQVTQISAQWVDFQYENPETPCSGLSVTFSLFQQ
;
A
#
# COMPACT_ATOMS: atom_id res chain seq x y z
N MET A 1 -0.90 -17.78 -54.58
CA MET A 1 0.42 -17.26 -54.99
C MET A 1 0.23 -15.79 -55.34
N PHE A 2 0.52 -14.89 -54.39
CA PHE A 2 0.40 -13.43 -54.57
C PHE A 2 1.76 -12.81 -54.25
N LYS A 3 2.26 -12.04 -55.22
CA LYS A 3 3.57 -11.40 -55.25
C LYS A 3 3.30 -9.90 -55.20
N ILE A 4 3.76 -9.19 -54.16
CA ILE A 4 3.79 -7.72 -54.15
C ILE A 4 5.12 -7.26 -53.54
N ASN A 5 5.75 -6.39 -54.31
CA ASN A 5 7.13 -5.95 -54.24
C ASN A 5 7.42 -4.97 -53.09
N SER A 6 8.68 -5.01 -52.67
CA SER A 6 9.39 -4.08 -51.80
C SER A 6 9.27 -2.62 -52.24
N TYR A 7 9.00 -1.73 -51.29
CA TYR A 7 9.19 -0.29 -51.44
C TYR A 7 10.52 0.13 -50.82
N LYS A 8 11.29 0.87 -51.62
CA LYS A 8 12.66 1.33 -51.40
C LYS A 8 12.60 2.72 -50.76
N ILE A 9 13.23 2.90 -49.59
CA ILE A 9 13.33 4.21 -48.93
C ILE A 9 14.65 4.85 -49.39
N ASN A 10 14.56 5.97 -50.13
CA ASN A 10 15.72 6.76 -50.54
C ASN A 10 15.90 7.98 -49.62
N SER A 11 17.12 8.10 -49.11
CA SER A 11 17.70 9.21 -48.37
C SER A 11 17.85 10.48 -49.22
N TYR A 12 17.65 11.66 -48.61
CA TYR A 12 18.32 12.89 -49.06
C TYR A 12 18.72 13.75 -47.86
N ILE A 13 20.04 13.87 -47.70
CA ILE A 13 20.78 14.79 -46.84
C ILE A 13 20.73 16.18 -47.50
N ALA A 14 20.38 17.21 -46.74
CA ALA A 14 20.62 18.61 -47.13
C ALA A 14 21.57 19.24 -46.10
N VAL A 15 22.83 19.34 -46.49
CA VAL A 15 23.87 20.15 -45.84
C VAL A 15 23.91 21.49 -46.55
N LEU A 16 23.77 22.59 -45.81
CA LEU A 16 24.19 23.91 -46.26
C LEU A 16 25.09 24.56 -45.20
N ALA A 17 26.37 24.58 -45.56
CA ALA A 17 27.43 25.57 -45.30
C ALA A 17 26.93 27.00 -45.00
N MET A 18 27.66 27.94 -44.40
CA MET A 18 29.02 28.11 -43.86
C MET A 18 29.01 29.50 -43.17
N GLY A 19 29.81 29.72 -42.12
CA GLY A 19 30.07 31.06 -41.59
C GLY A 19 31.26 31.07 -40.63
N LEU A 20 32.42 31.51 -41.13
CA LEU A 20 33.67 31.68 -40.36
C LEU A 20 33.59 32.86 -39.37
N ALA A 21 34.06 32.65 -38.13
CA ALA A 21 34.90 33.62 -37.42
C ALA A 21 35.60 32.94 -36.22
N ALA A 22 36.92 33.09 -36.16
CA ALA A 22 37.79 32.52 -35.13
C ALA A 22 37.69 33.27 -33.81
N THR A 23 37.62 32.58 -32.66
CA THR A 23 38.14 33.09 -31.39
C THR A 23 38.53 31.93 -30.46
N ARG A 24 39.80 31.92 -30.04
CA ARG A 24 40.35 31.00 -29.02
C ARG A 24 39.90 31.44 -27.63
N LEU A 25 39.59 30.49 -26.74
CA LEU A 25 40.17 30.35 -25.39
C LEU A 25 39.47 29.21 -24.64
N LEU A 26 40.21 28.13 -24.41
CA LEU A 26 39.78 26.99 -23.60
C LEU A 26 40.08 27.35 -22.14
N VAL A 27 39.09 27.88 -21.42
CA VAL A 27 39.19 28.15 -19.99
C VAL A 27 38.88 26.85 -19.25
N ILE A 28 39.91 26.15 -18.79
CA ILE A 28 39.75 25.03 -17.85
C ILE A 28 39.48 25.64 -16.48
N GLY A 29 38.21 25.85 -16.17
CA GLY A 29 37.77 26.20 -14.82
C GLY A 29 37.94 24.99 -13.91
N LEU A 30 38.88 25.05 -12.96
CA LEU A 30 38.91 24.16 -11.81
C LEU A 30 37.66 24.43 -10.97
N LEU A 31 36.61 23.63 -11.17
CA LEU A 31 35.46 23.62 -10.27
C LEU A 31 35.93 23.04 -8.93
N PRO A 32 35.81 23.77 -7.80
CA PRO A 32 35.98 23.15 -6.50
C PRO A 32 34.89 22.08 -6.37
N SER A 33 35.30 20.83 -6.19
CA SER A 33 34.40 19.73 -5.88
C SER A 33 33.73 20.07 -4.55
N SER A 34 32.48 20.51 -4.59
CA SER A 34 31.66 20.58 -3.40
C SER A 34 31.46 19.14 -2.92
N ILE A 35 32.21 18.77 -1.88
CA ILE A 35 31.93 17.58 -1.08
C ILE A 35 30.58 17.86 -0.43
N PHE A 36 29.51 17.39 -1.06
CA PHE A 36 28.24 17.23 -0.38
C PHE A 36 28.44 16.11 0.63
N ALA A 37 28.72 16.49 1.88
CA ALA A 37 28.47 15.61 2.99
C ALA A 37 26.99 15.24 2.92
N SER A 38 26.70 14.00 2.54
CA SER A 38 25.34 13.47 2.65
C SER A 38 24.92 13.67 4.10
N PRO A 39 23.77 14.31 4.39
CA PRO A 39 23.28 14.32 5.75
C PRO A 39 23.14 12.86 6.14
N HIS A 40 23.97 12.49 7.12
CA HIS A 40 23.90 11.22 7.82
C HIS A 40 22.41 10.94 8.02
N LEU A 41 21.90 9.88 7.39
CA LEU A 41 20.60 9.34 7.72
C LEU A 41 20.64 9.21 9.24
N ALA A 42 19.98 10.12 9.94
CA ALA A 42 19.87 10.04 11.38
C ALA A 42 19.34 8.63 11.61
N ASN A 43 20.15 7.81 12.26
CA ASN A 43 19.67 6.53 12.74
C ASN A 43 18.51 6.92 13.64
N ILE A 44 17.28 6.77 13.16
CA ILE A 44 16.08 6.98 13.96
C ILE A 44 16.06 5.78 14.90
N GLU A 45 16.97 5.79 15.86
CA GLU A 45 17.03 4.86 16.95
C GLU A 45 15.79 5.18 17.78
N ARG A 46 14.79 4.31 17.66
CA ARG A 46 13.55 4.42 18.44
C ARG A 46 13.95 4.22 19.89
N ASP A 47 13.71 5.21 20.74
CA ASP A 47 13.92 5.06 22.18
C ASP A 47 12.96 3.97 22.69
N PRO A 48 13.47 2.81 23.15
CA PRO A 48 12.63 1.71 23.62
C PRO A 48 11.89 2.03 24.92
N PHE A 49 12.24 3.13 25.61
CA PHE A 49 11.56 3.62 26.82
C PHE A 49 10.64 4.81 26.54
N GLN A 50 10.56 5.29 25.30
CA GLN A 50 9.65 6.36 24.94
C GLN A 50 8.21 5.92 25.21
N ALA A 51 7.48 6.71 25.99
CA ALA A 51 6.09 6.43 26.30
C ALA A 51 5.27 6.37 25.00
N VAL A 52 4.68 5.21 24.71
CA VAL A 52 3.75 5.03 23.60
C VAL A 52 2.46 5.76 23.98
N LEU A 53 2.09 6.77 23.19
CA LEU A 53 0.76 7.38 23.26
C LEU A 53 -0.25 6.34 22.79
N ALA A 54 -0.72 5.52 23.72
CA ALA A 54 -1.62 4.43 23.39
C ALA A 54 -3.04 5.02 23.25
N THR A 55 -3.47 5.15 21.99
CA THR A 55 -4.80 5.59 21.57
C THR A 55 -5.87 4.67 22.18
N SER A 56 -7.10 5.18 22.37
CA SER A 56 -8.20 4.30 22.79
C SER A 56 -8.51 3.26 21.70
N CYS A 57 -8.84 2.05 22.13
CA CYS A 57 -9.35 0.97 21.29
C CYS A 57 -10.74 1.28 20.68
N ASP A 58 -11.48 2.21 21.28
CA ASP A 58 -12.88 2.47 20.91
C ASP A 58 -13.00 3.03 19.50
N SER A 59 -12.10 3.92 19.09
CA SER A 59 -12.10 4.50 17.74
C SER A 59 -11.90 3.44 16.65
N GLU A 60 -11.11 2.40 16.93
CA GLU A 60 -10.90 1.31 15.97
C GLU A 60 -12.10 0.36 15.92
N ARG A 61 -12.77 0.13 17.06
CA ARG A 61 -14.03 -0.61 17.11
C ARG A 61 -15.13 0.11 16.34
N GLU A 62 -15.19 1.44 16.44
CA GLU A 62 -16.18 2.25 15.72
C GLU A 62 -16.14 2.03 14.19
N ARG A 63 -14.99 1.66 13.62
CA ARG A 63 -14.83 1.39 12.17
C ARG A 63 -15.59 0.15 11.68
N LEU A 64 -15.89 -0.78 12.59
CA LEU A 64 -16.71 -1.97 12.31
C LEU A 64 -18.21 -1.72 12.55
N THR A 65 -18.58 -0.52 13.01
CA THR A 65 -19.98 -0.16 13.25
C THR A 65 -20.77 -0.18 11.93
N GLY A 66 -21.98 -0.72 11.99
CA GLY A 66 -22.88 -0.78 10.83
C GLY A 66 -22.57 -1.92 9.84
N TRP A 67 -21.54 -2.72 10.09
CA TRP A 67 -21.33 -3.97 9.38
C TRP A 67 -22.46 -4.95 9.73
N LYS A 68 -22.86 -5.78 8.77
CA LYS A 68 -23.93 -6.77 8.96
C LYS A 68 -23.46 -8.13 8.48
N LEU A 69 -23.59 -9.14 9.33
CA LEU A 69 -23.39 -10.53 8.93
C LEU A 69 -24.69 -11.06 8.32
N HIS A 70 -24.63 -11.47 7.06
CA HIS A 70 -25.78 -12.02 6.33
C HIS A 70 -25.83 -13.53 6.35
N GLY A 71 -24.68 -14.18 6.51
CA GLY A 71 -24.64 -15.62 6.66
C GLY A 71 -23.24 -16.19 6.51
N VAL A 72 -23.15 -17.49 6.78
CA VAL A 72 -21.91 -18.25 6.75
C VAL A 72 -22.09 -19.47 5.85
N VAL A 73 -21.14 -19.65 4.93
CA VAL A 73 -21.06 -20.82 4.05
C VAL A 73 -19.93 -21.71 4.57
N SER A 74 -20.26 -22.97 4.83
CA SER A 74 -19.32 -23.96 5.34
C SER A 74 -19.45 -25.30 4.59
N GLY A 75 -18.34 -26.04 4.48
CA GLY A 75 -18.30 -27.36 3.85
C GLY A 75 -16.86 -27.84 3.74
N GLY A 76 -16.61 -29.16 3.70
CA GLY A 76 -15.28 -29.72 3.38
C GLY A 76 -14.07 -29.15 4.15
N GLY A 77 -14.26 -28.63 5.36
CA GLY A 77 -13.21 -27.96 6.15
C GLY A 77 -12.95 -26.49 5.83
N TYR A 78 -13.68 -25.89 4.88
CA TYR A 78 -13.67 -24.45 4.64
C TYR A 78 -14.86 -23.76 5.31
N GLN A 79 -14.64 -22.50 5.70
CA GLN A 79 -15.67 -21.63 6.22
C GLN A 79 -15.48 -20.21 5.69
N SER A 80 -16.57 -19.56 5.33
CA SER A 80 -16.54 -18.17 4.88
C SER A 80 -17.79 -17.45 5.32
N ALA A 81 -17.62 -16.22 5.81
CA ALA A 81 -18.75 -15.36 6.15
C ALA A 81 -18.99 -14.34 5.03
N TRP A 82 -20.25 -14.01 4.81
CA TRP A 82 -20.66 -12.93 3.92
C TRP A 82 -21.18 -11.78 4.76
N ILE A 83 -20.49 -10.64 4.63
CA ILE A 83 -20.86 -9.42 5.31
C ILE A 83 -21.25 -8.35 4.31
N GLN A 84 -22.03 -7.40 4.79
CA GLN A 84 -22.27 -6.14 4.12
C GLN A 84 -21.70 -5.01 4.97
N ARG A 85 -20.87 -4.17 4.35
CA ARG A 85 -20.31 -2.98 4.96
C ARG A 85 -21.32 -1.82 4.96
N PRO A 86 -21.09 -0.74 5.72
CA PRO A 86 -22.01 0.42 5.77
C PRO A 86 -22.25 1.08 4.42
N ASP A 87 -21.30 0.97 3.48
CA ASP A 87 -21.38 1.44 2.10
C ASP A 87 -22.19 0.49 1.18
N ALA A 88 -22.91 -0.47 1.75
CA ALA A 88 -23.65 -1.54 1.08
C ALA A 88 -22.77 -2.51 0.26
N THR A 89 -21.45 -2.41 0.34
CA THR A 89 -20.54 -3.32 -0.36
C THR A 89 -20.55 -4.70 0.30
N TRP A 90 -20.68 -5.73 -0.53
CA TRP A 90 -20.54 -7.11 -0.13
C TRP A 90 -19.07 -7.51 -0.03
N GLN A 91 -18.72 -8.17 1.05
CA GLN A 91 -17.39 -8.71 1.24
C GLN A 91 -17.45 -10.12 1.81
N ARG A 92 -16.67 -11.03 1.21
CA ARG A 92 -16.43 -12.36 1.76
C ARG A 92 -15.28 -12.29 2.75
N LEU A 93 -15.46 -12.93 3.91
CA LEU A 93 -14.44 -13.10 4.92
C LEU A 93 -14.00 -14.56 5.01
N THR A 94 -12.71 -14.75 5.28
CA THR A 94 -12.10 -16.05 5.59
C THR A 94 -11.27 -15.93 6.86
N LEU A 95 -11.06 -17.05 7.55
CA LEU A 95 -10.19 -17.08 8.72
C LEU A 95 -8.80 -16.51 8.39
N GLY A 96 -8.25 -15.68 9.28
CA GLY A 96 -6.95 -15.02 9.12
C GLY A 96 -6.94 -13.84 8.14
N MET A 97 -8.05 -13.51 7.48
CA MET A 97 -8.11 -12.35 6.59
C MET A 97 -7.89 -11.06 7.38
N ARG A 98 -6.96 -10.21 6.90
CA ARG A 98 -6.75 -8.84 7.38
C ARG A 98 -7.58 -7.84 6.59
N LEU A 99 -8.13 -6.88 7.31
CA LEU A 99 -8.98 -5.80 6.79
C LEU A 99 -8.24 -4.47 6.81
N VAL A 100 -8.83 -3.43 6.22
CA VAL A 100 -8.25 -2.08 5.96
C VAL A 100 -7.95 -1.28 7.26
N SER A 101 -8.04 -1.88 8.44
CA SER A 101 -7.89 -1.19 9.72
C SER A 101 -7.27 -2.12 10.76
N GLU A 102 -6.29 -2.92 10.35
CA GLU A 102 -5.55 -3.85 11.21
C GLU A 102 -6.44 -4.86 11.98
N TRP A 103 -7.68 -5.05 11.52
CA TRP A 103 -8.56 -6.09 12.02
C TRP A 103 -8.30 -7.40 11.30
N GLN A 104 -8.12 -8.46 12.05
CA GLN A 104 -7.97 -9.81 11.55
C GLN A 104 -9.18 -10.66 11.96
N VAL A 105 -9.68 -11.48 11.03
CA VAL A 105 -10.72 -12.46 11.31
C VAL A 105 -10.11 -13.63 12.09
N THR A 106 -10.51 -13.81 13.34
CA THR A 106 -9.94 -14.85 14.23
C THR A 106 -10.86 -16.04 14.43
N GLN A 107 -12.17 -15.87 14.22
CA GLN A 107 -13.12 -16.96 14.27
C GLN A 107 -14.28 -16.70 13.32
N ILE A 108 -14.76 -17.76 12.68
CA ILE A 108 -16.04 -17.76 11.98
C ILE A 108 -16.87 -18.88 12.62
N SER A 109 -18.08 -18.56 13.05
CA SER A 109 -19.06 -19.52 13.57
C SER A 109 -20.22 -19.67 12.58
N ALA A 110 -21.24 -20.46 12.91
CA ALA A 110 -22.46 -20.53 12.12
C ALA A 110 -23.28 -19.22 12.16
N GLN A 111 -23.16 -18.44 13.23
CA GLN A 111 -24.01 -17.27 13.50
C GLN A 111 -23.25 -15.98 13.84
N TRP A 112 -21.93 -16.04 13.99
CA TRP A 112 -21.11 -14.86 14.30
C TRP A 112 -19.72 -14.96 13.69
N VAL A 113 -19.03 -13.82 13.64
CA VAL A 113 -17.63 -13.69 13.23
C VAL A 113 -16.91 -12.87 14.30
N ASP A 114 -15.76 -13.36 14.75
CA ASP A 114 -14.89 -12.62 15.66
C ASP A 114 -13.74 -11.97 14.90
N PHE A 115 -13.47 -10.73 15.29
CA PHE A 115 -12.39 -9.92 14.79
C PHE A 115 -11.48 -9.55 15.95
N GLN A 116 -10.18 -9.52 15.69
CA GLN A 116 -9.18 -9.04 16.63
C GLN A 116 -8.39 -7.91 15.98
N TYR A 117 -8.25 -6.81 16.71
CA TYR A 117 -7.39 -5.72 16.29
C TYR A 117 -5.93 -6.06 16.59
N GLU A 118 -5.09 -6.06 15.58
CA GLU A 118 -3.66 -6.39 15.66
C GLU A 118 -2.84 -5.27 14.99
N ASN A 119 -2.55 -4.19 15.72
CA ASN A 119 -1.59 -3.18 15.27
C ASN A 119 -0.34 -3.18 16.17
N PRO A 120 0.83 -3.64 15.67
CA PRO A 120 2.06 -3.68 16.44
C PRO A 120 2.70 -2.30 16.63
N GLU A 121 2.40 -1.32 15.78
CA GLU A 121 2.98 0.03 15.85
C GLU A 121 2.22 0.95 16.81
N THR A 122 0.90 0.77 16.88
CA THR A 122 0.02 1.50 17.79
C THR A 122 -0.84 0.52 18.60
N PRO A 123 -0.25 -0.19 19.57
CA PRO A 123 -1.02 -0.96 20.52
C PRO A 123 -1.92 0.03 21.29
N CYS A 124 -3.23 -0.19 21.23
CA CYS A 124 -4.14 0.67 21.95
C CYS A 124 -4.18 0.29 23.43
N SER A 125 -4.48 1.28 24.29
CA SER A 125 -4.45 1.14 25.75
C SER A 125 -5.61 0.25 26.22
N GLY A 126 -5.43 -1.06 26.21
CA GLY A 126 -6.47 -1.99 26.65
C GLY A 126 -6.17 -3.43 26.29
N LEU A 127 -6.84 -4.36 26.98
CA LEU A 127 -6.92 -5.77 26.61
C LEU A 127 -7.20 -5.90 25.10
N SER A 128 -6.64 -6.94 24.47
CA SER A 128 -6.87 -7.28 23.07
C SER A 128 -8.32 -7.03 22.67
N VAL A 129 -8.52 -6.18 21.66
CA VAL A 129 -9.87 -5.75 21.27
C VAL A 129 -10.48 -6.85 20.43
N THR A 130 -11.36 -7.62 21.04
CA THR A 130 -12.24 -8.52 20.29
C THR A 130 -13.54 -7.79 19.97
N PHE A 131 -14.00 -7.95 18.74
CA PHE A 131 -15.31 -7.54 18.29
C PHE A 131 -16.02 -8.75 17.67
N SER A 132 -17.26 -8.99 18.06
CA SER A 132 -18.07 -10.08 17.54
C SER A 132 -19.23 -9.51 16.73
N LEU A 133 -19.32 -9.89 15.46
CA LEU A 133 -20.42 -9.53 14.58
C LEU A 133 -21.39 -10.69 14.51
N PHE A 134 -22.61 -10.49 14.99
CA PHE A 134 -23.68 -11.49 14.98
C PHE A 134 -24.56 -11.34 13.74
N GLN A 135 -25.09 -12.47 13.27
CA GLN A 135 -26.07 -12.50 12.22
C GLN A 135 -27.36 -11.80 12.67
N GLN A 136 -27.90 -10.95 11.80
CA GLN A 136 -29.15 -10.21 12.03
C GLN A 136 -30.38 -11.01 11.61
#